data_AF-A0A7N2KP24-F1
#
_entry.id   AF-A0A7N2KP24-F1
#
_cell.length_a   1.000
_cell.length_b   1.000
_cell.length_c   1.000
_cell.angle_alpha   90.00
_cell.angle_beta   90.00
_cell.angle_gamma   90.00
#
_symmetry.space_group_name_H-M   'P 1'
#
loop_
_entity.id
_entity.type
_entity.pdbx_description
1 polymer ?
#
loop_
_entity_poly.entity_id
_entity_poly.type
_entity_poly.pdbx_seq_one_letter_code
_entity_poly.pdbx_strand_id
1 'polypeptide(L)'
;MEKNGQRSRRLVLLPCPFQGHINPMLQLGTILHSKGFSITIAHTEFNSPNPSNHPNFKFLPIPDGLSVQDISSGDILSLIQRLNVNCKSHLQECMSQRVTGGQQDDIACIIYDELMFFVETVANFLKLPSIILRTTSAATLIARTTLAKLKLEGLVSLEGKFRWKQSAAKGGAGGGNCPSHKIHV
;
A
#
# COMPACT_ATOMS: atom_id res chain seq x y z
N MET A 1 -31.42 -27.08 -6.82
CA MET A 1 -30.48 -27.05 -5.68
C MET A 1 -30.43 -25.63 -5.18
N GLU A 2 -31.17 -25.35 -4.12
CA GLU A 2 -31.31 -24.03 -3.52
C GLU A 2 -29.98 -23.62 -2.88
N LYS A 3 -29.37 -22.53 -3.36
CA LYS A 3 -28.24 -21.91 -2.67
C LYS A 3 -28.78 -21.23 -1.43
N ASN A 4 -28.70 -21.94 -0.30
CA ASN A 4 -29.00 -21.38 1.01
C ASN A 4 -28.17 -20.09 1.20
N GLY A 5 -28.86 -18.97 1.43
CA GLY A 5 -28.30 -17.62 1.44
C GLY A 5 -27.43 -17.34 2.67
N GLN A 6 -26.29 -18.02 2.78
CA GLN A 6 -25.28 -17.72 3.80
C GLN A 6 -24.74 -16.31 3.52
N ARG A 7 -25.00 -15.36 4.43
CA ARG A 7 -24.37 -14.03 4.41
C ARG A 7 -22.85 -14.21 4.53
N SER A 8 -22.13 -14.10 3.42
CA SER A 8 -20.67 -14.12 3.41
C SER A 8 -20.16 -12.84 4.05
N ARG A 9 -19.36 -12.96 5.12
CA ARG A 9 -18.74 -11.81 5.77
C ARG A 9 -17.72 -11.17 4.84
N ARG A 10 -17.62 -9.85 4.86
CA ARG A 10 -16.74 -9.08 3.98
C ARG A 10 -15.44 -8.70 4.68
N LEU A 11 -14.34 -8.85 3.97
CA LEU A 11 -13.04 -8.30 4.32
C LEU A 11 -12.68 -7.19 3.34
N VAL A 12 -12.24 -6.07 3.87
CA VAL A 12 -11.72 -4.95 3.07
C VAL A 12 -10.22 -4.95 3.17
N LEU A 13 -9.54 -5.13 2.04
CA LEU A 13 -8.09 -5.22 1.95
C LEU A 13 -7.57 -3.93 1.30
N LEU A 14 -6.59 -3.26 1.94
CA LEU A 14 -6.04 -1.99 1.46
C LEU A 14 -4.51 -2.06 1.36
N PRO A 15 -3.96 -2.38 0.18
CA PRO A 15 -2.51 -2.41 -0.04
C PRO A 15 -1.93 -0.99 -0.14
N CYS A 16 -0.64 -0.86 0.16
CA CYS A 16 0.16 0.29 -0.28
C CYS A 16 0.36 0.21 -1.82
N PRO A 17 0.31 1.31 -2.58
CA PRO A 17 0.28 1.27 -4.06
C PRO A 17 1.63 1.03 -4.73
N PHE A 18 2.33 -0.01 -4.28
CA PHE A 18 3.57 -0.50 -4.86
C PHE A 18 3.47 -2.00 -5.10
N GLN A 19 4.06 -2.50 -6.19
CA GLN A 19 3.87 -3.89 -6.63
C GLN A 19 4.28 -4.94 -5.57
N GLY A 20 5.32 -4.64 -4.78
CA GLY A 20 5.75 -5.49 -3.65
C GLY A 20 4.73 -5.59 -2.50
N HIS A 21 3.69 -4.75 -2.50
CA HIS A 21 2.62 -4.71 -1.50
C HIS A 21 1.27 -5.16 -2.09
N ILE A 22 0.96 -4.72 -3.31
CA ILE A 22 -0.27 -5.07 -4.03
C ILE A 22 -0.36 -6.59 -4.26
N ASN A 23 0.69 -7.21 -4.82
CA ASN A 23 0.62 -8.62 -5.19
C ASN A 23 0.43 -9.55 -3.98
N PRO A 24 1.18 -9.41 -2.87
CA PRO A 24 0.93 -10.19 -1.67
C PRO A 24 -0.49 -9.98 -1.09
N MET A 25 -1.01 -8.74 -1.11
CA MET A 25 -2.37 -8.46 -0.63
C MET A 25 -3.43 -9.17 -1.49
N LEU A 26 -3.27 -9.18 -2.82
CA LEU A 26 -4.17 -9.90 -3.74
C LEU A 26 -4.10 -11.42 -3.57
N GLN A 27 -2.90 -11.97 -3.31
CA GLN A 27 -2.71 -13.38 -2.98
C GLN A 27 -3.40 -13.74 -1.66
N LEU A 28 -3.23 -12.91 -0.62
CA LEU A 28 -3.95 -13.05 0.64
C LEU A 28 -5.47 -13.01 0.43
N GLY A 29 -5.95 -12.06 -0.39
CA GLY A 29 -7.36 -11.98 -0.79
C GLY A 29 -7.87 -13.28 -1.43
N THR A 30 -7.08 -13.88 -2.33
CA THR A 30 -7.43 -15.16 -2.98
C THR A 30 -7.59 -16.28 -1.95
N ILE A 31 -6.65 -16.38 -1.01
CA ILE A 31 -6.68 -17.38 0.07
C ILE A 31 -7.92 -17.17 0.93
N LEU A 32 -8.19 -15.94 1.38
CA LEU A 32 -9.34 -15.62 2.23
C LEU A 32 -10.68 -15.85 1.51
N HIS A 33 -10.74 -15.53 0.22
CA HIS A 33 -11.91 -15.82 -0.61
C HIS A 33 -12.19 -17.33 -0.68
N SER A 34 -11.16 -18.17 -0.84
CA SER A 34 -11.31 -19.63 -0.82
C SER A 34 -11.84 -20.19 0.52
N LYS A 35 -11.74 -19.39 1.60
CA LYS A 35 -12.29 -19.72 2.92
C LYS A 35 -13.71 -19.19 3.15
N GLY A 36 -14.34 -18.60 2.13
CA GLY A 36 -15.76 -18.18 2.15
C GLY A 36 -15.99 -16.70 2.46
N PHE A 37 -14.93 -15.88 2.56
CA PHE A 37 -15.06 -14.43 2.71
C PHE A 37 -15.31 -13.73 1.39
N SER A 38 -16.15 -12.70 1.42
CA SER A 38 -16.28 -11.76 0.31
C SER A 38 -15.15 -10.74 0.39
N ILE A 39 -14.42 -10.51 -0.70
CA ILE A 39 -13.25 -9.63 -0.69
C ILE A 39 -13.57 -8.32 -1.41
N THR A 40 -13.22 -7.20 -0.77
CA THR A 40 -13.16 -5.88 -1.42
C THR A 40 -11.74 -5.35 -1.33
N ILE A 41 -11.13 -5.07 -2.48
CA ILE A 41 -9.83 -4.40 -2.57
C ILE A 41 -10.07 -2.90 -2.64
N ALA A 42 -9.76 -2.20 -1.55
CA ALA A 42 -9.75 -0.76 -1.53
C ALA A 42 -8.37 -0.29 -2.00
N HIS A 43 -8.31 0.52 -3.05
CA HIS A 43 -7.04 0.90 -3.67
C HIS A 43 -7.03 2.37 -4.06
N THR A 44 -5.84 2.96 -4.11
CA THR A 44 -5.65 4.31 -4.61
C THR A 44 -5.77 4.32 -6.14
N GLU A 45 -5.95 5.49 -6.74
CA GLU A 45 -5.96 5.64 -8.20
C GLU A 45 -4.54 5.43 -8.77
N PHE A 46 -3.54 5.94 -8.05
CA PHE A 46 -2.13 5.67 -8.29
C PHE A 46 -1.83 4.17 -8.17
N ASN A 47 -1.22 3.61 -9.22
CA ASN A 47 -0.89 2.17 -9.33
C ASN A 47 -2.06 1.24 -9.00
N SER A 48 -3.26 1.54 -9.50
CA SER A 48 -4.43 0.70 -9.28
C SER A 48 -4.26 -0.72 -9.86
N PRO A 49 -4.70 -1.76 -9.12
CA PRO A 49 -4.75 -3.12 -9.66
C PRO A 49 -5.82 -3.23 -10.75
N ASN A 50 -5.58 -4.05 -11.77
CA ASN A 50 -6.56 -4.31 -12.83
C ASN A 50 -7.66 -5.28 -12.33
N PRO A 51 -8.94 -4.84 -12.22
CA PRO A 51 -10.02 -5.69 -11.72
C PRO A 51 -10.29 -6.93 -12.58
N SER A 52 -10.02 -6.86 -13.89
CA SER A 52 -10.25 -7.98 -14.82
C SER A 52 -9.41 -9.22 -14.49
N ASN A 53 -8.29 -9.05 -13.79
CA ASN A 53 -7.44 -10.15 -13.34
C ASN A 53 -8.00 -10.87 -12.09
N HIS A 54 -8.98 -10.27 -11.40
CA HIS A 54 -9.53 -10.77 -10.15
C HIS A 54 -11.07 -10.64 -10.12
N PRO A 55 -11.80 -11.32 -11.02
CA PRO A 55 -13.25 -11.16 -11.18
C PRO A 55 -14.08 -11.55 -9.95
N ASN A 56 -13.50 -12.30 -9.02
CA ASN A 56 -14.15 -12.72 -7.78
C ASN A 56 -14.09 -11.65 -6.67
N PHE A 57 -13.36 -10.55 -6.89
CA PHE A 57 -13.23 -9.47 -5.91
C PHE A 57 -14.03 -8.25 -6.34
N LYS A 58 -14.46 -7.45 -5.36
CA LYS A 58 -14.93 -6.09 -5.61
C LYS A 58 -13.76 -5.12 -5.48
N PHE A 59 -13.77 -4.07 -6.27
CA PHE A 59 -12.76 -3.01 -6.22
C PHE A 59 -13.40 -1.70 -5.77
N LEU A 60 -12.74 -1.02 -4.85
CA LEU A 60 -13.15 0.26 -4.30
C LEU A 60 -12.02 1.27 -4.54
N PRO A 61 -12.13 2.10 -5.59
CA PRO A 61 -11.16 3.16 -5.82
C PRO A 61 -11.28 4.24 -4.73
N ILE A 62 -10.15 4.74 -4.26
CA ILE A 62 -10.02 5.82 -3.29
C ILE A 62 -9.25 6.96 -3.97
N PRO A 63 -9.86 8.15 -4.11
CA PRO A 63 -9.15 9.33 -4.57
C PRO A 63 -7.95 9.62 -3.67
N ASP A 64 -6.76 9.68 -4.27
CA ASP A 64 -5.51 9.89 -3.54
C ASP A 64 -4.99 11.33 -3.63
N GLY A 65 -5.55 12.14 -4.52
CA GLY A 65 -5.20 13.56 -4.67
C GLY A 65 -3.73 13.81 -5.00
N LEU A 66 -3.03 12.82 -5.57
CA LEU A 66 -1.63 12.95 -5.93
C LEU A 66 -1.47 13.79 -7.21
N SER A 67 -0.50 14.70 -7.20
CA SER A 67 -0.10 15.44 -8.40
C SER A 67 0.94 14.67 -9.21
N VAL A 68 1.11 15.04 -10.49
CA VAL A 68 2.18 14.50 -11.35
C VAL A 68 3.57 14.74 -10.74
N GLN A 69 3.75 15.87 -10.05
CA GLN A 69 5.00 16.23 -9.38
C GLN A 69 5.28 15.29 -8.20
N ASP A 70 4.26 14.91 -7.44
CA ASP A 70 4.41 13.97 -6.32
C ASP A 70 4.91 12.61 -6.82
N ILE A 71 4.32 12.11 -7.90
CA ILE A 71 4.67 10.82 -8.50
C ILE A 71 6.07 10.85 -9.12
N SER A 72 6.41 11.92 -9.84
CA SER A 72 7.69 12.03 -10.55
C SER A 72 8.88 12.39 -9.66
N SER A 73 8.66 12.90 -8.45
CA SER A 73 9.72 13.30 -7.52
C SER A 73 10.64 12.15 -7.09
N GLY A 74 10.13 10.91 -7.10
CA GLY A 74 10.81 9.73 -6.54
C GLY A 74 10.93 9.75 -5.01
N ASP A 75 10.37 10.76 -4.33
CA ASP A 75 10.33 10.83 -2.87
C ASP A 75 9.19 9.97 -2.34
N ILE A 76 9.49 8.68 -2.18
CA ILE A 76 8.54 7.66 -1.71
C ILE A 76 7.98 8.01 -0.32
N LEU A 77 8.77 8.64 0.56
CA LEU A 77 8.31 8.96 1.91
C LEU A 77 7.26 10.07 1.88
N SER A 78 7.53 11.16 1.15
CA SER A 78 6.57 12.25 0.95
C SER A 78 5.30 11.75 0.25
N LEU A 79 5.43 10.83 -0.71
CA LEU A 79 4.30 10.22 -1.40
C LEU A 79 3.39 9.43 -0.43
N ILE A 80 3.99 8.56 0.39
CA ILE A 80 3.25 7.79 1.40
C ILE A 80 2.57 8.71 2.43
N GLN A 81 3.24 9.78 2.84
CA GLN A 81 2.65 10.75 3.77
C GLN A 81 1.41 11.42 3.17
N ARG A 82 1.47 11.86 1.90
CA ARG A 82 0.32 12.44 1.20
C ARG A 82 -0.84 11.46 1.10
N LEU A 83 -0.57 10.20 0.75
CA LEU A 83 -1.60 9.15 0.71
C LEU A 83 -2.33 9.01 2.05
N ASN A 84 -1.59 9.03 3.16
CA ASN A 84 -2.20 8.91 4.50
C ASN A 84 -3.05 10.13 4.91
N VAL A 85 -2.80 11.29 4.33
CA VAL A 85 -3.63 12.49 4.54
C VAL A 85 -4.85 12.48 3.63
N ASN A 86 -4.62 12.33 2.33
CA ASN A 86 -5.62 12.56 1.29
C ASN A 86 -6.70 11.45 1.23
N CYS A 87 -6.30 10.19 1.45
CA CYS A 87 -7.21 9.04 1.31
C CYS A 87 -8.15 8.86 2.51
N LYS A 88 -7.83 9.47 3.66
CA LYS A 88 -8.50 9.19 4.93
C LYS A 88 -9.99 9.51 4.92
N SER A 89 -10.35 10.72 4.51
CA SER A 89 -11.75 11.18 4.48
C SER A 89 -12.58 10.33 3.53
N HIS A 90 -12.06 10.09 2.32
CA HIS A 90 -12.72 9.29 1.29
C HIS A 90 -12.97 7.85 1.75
N LEU A 91 -11.96 7.18 2.30
CA LEU A 91 -12.17 5.82 2.82
C LEU A 91 -13.21 5.81 3.95
N GLN A 92 -13.13 6.77 4.89
CA GLN A 92 -14.08 6.86 6.00
C GLN A 92 -15.51 7.05 5.51
N GLU A 93 -15.73 7.93 4.55
CA GLU A 93 -17.06 8.18 3.97
C GLU A 93 -17.59 6.95 3.26
N CYS A 94 -16.81 6.36 2.33
CA CYS A 94 -17.22 5.16 1.59
C CYS A 94 -17.54 3.99 2.52
N MET A 95 -16.76 3.81 3.58
CA MET A 95 -16.96 2.73 4.55
C MET A 95 -18.15 3.01 5.46
N SER A 96 -18.36 4.27 5.89
CA SER A 96 -19.53 4.66 6.69
C SER A 96 -20.83 4.32 5.98
N GLN A 97 -20.93 4.67 4.69
CA GLN A 97 -22.11 4.38 3.87
C GLN A 97 -22.40 2.87 3.77
N ARG A 98 -21.36 2.03 3.74
CA ARG A 98 -21.51 0.57 3.71
C ARG A 98 -21.96 -0.01 5.05
N VAL A 99 -21.46 0.55 6.16
CA VAL A 99 -21.83 0.11 7.52
C VAL A 99 -23.26 0.55 7.88
N THR A 100 -23.67 1.77 7.52
CA THR A 100 -24.97 2.33 7.91
C THR A 100 -26.08 2.12 6.89
N GLY A 101 -25.74 1.99 5.61
CA GLY A 101 -26.70 1.99 4.49
C GLY A 101 -27.52 0.72 4.30
N GLY A 102 -27.56 -0.19 5.27
CA GLY A 102 -28.33 -1.44 5.20
C GLY A 102 -27.88 -2.40 4.08
N GLN A 103 -26.75 -2.13 3.43
CA GLN A 103 -26.14 -3.02 2.47
C GLN A 103 -25.81 -4.34 3.17
N GLN A 104 -26.01 -5.46 2.49
CA GLN A 104 -25.74 -6.82 2.97
C GLN A 104 -24.24 -7.12 3.14
N ASP A 105 -23.43 -6.09 3.38
CA ASP A 105 -21.99 -6.15 3.58
C ASP A 105 -21.71 -6.16 5.09
N ASP A 106 -21.85 -7.31 5.74
CA ASP A 106 -21.34 -7.50 7.10
C ASP A 106 -19.81 -7.46 7.06
N ILE A 107 -19.24 -6.27 7.20
CA ILE A 107 -17.79 -6.05 7.21
C ILE A 107 -17.24 -6.63 8.51
N ALA A 108 -16.50 -7.73 8.39
CA ALA A 108 -15.89 -8.40 9.54
C ALA A 108 -14.60 -7.74 10.00
N CYS A 109 -13.78 -7.23 9.07
CA CYS A 109 -12.46 -6.68 9.38
C CYS A 109 -11.91 -5.88 8.20
N ILE A 110 -11.06 -4.90 8.50
CA ILE A 110 -10.20 -4.22 7.53
C ILE A 110 -8.78 -4.76 7.66
N ILE A 111 -8.19 -5.24 6.58
CA ILE A 111 -6.78 -5.65 6.52
C ILE A 111 -6.03 -4.60 5.70
N TYR A 112 -5.01 -3.97 6.25
CA TYR A 112 -4.34 -2.87 5.57
C TYR A 112 -2.83 -2.98 5.67
N ASP A 113 -2.14 -2.44 4.68
CA ASP A 113 -0.70 -2.38 4.65
C ASP A 113 -0.14 -1.46 5.74
N GLU A 114 0.97 -1.84 6.36
CA GLU A 114 1.64 -1.06 7.40
C GLU A 114 1.96 0.40 7.01
N LEU A 115 2.14 0.68 5.71
CA LEU A 115 2.43 2.03 5.22
C LEU A 115 1.17 2.89 5.07
N MET A 116 -0.02 2.29 5.12
CA MET A 116 -1.32 2.95 5.00
C MET A 116 -1.97 3.12 6.38
N PHE A 117 -1.21 3.66 7.33
CA PHE A 117 -1.57 3.75 8.76
C PHE A 117 -2.82 4.61 9.05
N PHE A 118 -3.26 5.48 8.14
CA PHE A 118 -4.51 6.23 8.30
C PHE A 118 -5.74 5.32 8.49
N VAL A 119 -5.68 4.10 7.95
CA VAL A 119 -6.76 3.11 8.00
C VAL A 119 -7.09 2.71 9.44
N GLU A 120 -6.12 2.72 10.35
CA GLU A 120 -6.36 2.45 11.77
C GLU A 120 -7.36 3.46 12.36
N THR A 121 -7.18 4.74 12.03
CA THR A 121 -8.09 5.78 12.51
C THR A 121 -9.50 5.59 11.96
N VAL A 122 -9.62 5.18 10.69
CA VAL A 122 -10.92 4.90 10.05
C VAL A 122 -11.58 3.67 10.69
N ALA A 123 -10.84 2.59 10.91
CA ALA A 123 -11.34 1.38 11.55
C ALA A 123 -11.86 1.67 12.96
N ASN A 124 -11.10 2.43 13.75
CA ASN A 124 -11.49 2.84 15.10
C ASN A 124 -12.75 3.70 15.11
N PHE A 125 -12.84 4.69 14.20
CA PHE A 125 -14.03 5.53 14.05
C PHE A 125 -15.29 4.70 13.77
N LEU A 126 -15.16 3.69 12.91
CA LEU A 126 -16.26 2.80 12.52
C LEU A 126 -16.49 1.63 13.49
N LYS A 127 -15.67 1.51 14.53
CA LYS A 127 -15.68 0.38 15.48
C LYS A 127 -15.52 -0.98 14.78
N LEU A 128 -14.71 -1.03 13.73
CA LEU A 128 -14.40 -2.25 12.99
C LEU A 128 -13.07 -2.85 13.46
N PRO A 129 -12.96 -4.19 13.57
CA PRO A 129 -11.67 -4.84 13.73
C PRO A 129 -10.73 -4.50 12.57
N SER A 130 -9.44 -4.39 12.87
CA SER A 130 -8.42 -4.21 11.83
C SER A 130 -7.16 -5.05 12.06
N ILE A 131 -6.51 -5.45 10.98
CA ILE A 131 -5.27 -6.24 10.95
C ILE A 131 -4.26 -5.53 10.06
N ILE A 132 -3.02 -5.40 10.54
CA ILE A 132 -1.91 -4.84 9.76
C ILE A 132 -1.22 -5.98 9.01
N LEU A 133 -1.11 -5.85 7.69
CA LEU A 133 -0.26 -6.68 6.85
C LEU A 133 1.11 -6.01 6.70
N ARG A 134 2.17 -6.78 6.99
CA ARG A 134 3.55 -6.39 6.74
C ARG A 134 4.11 -7.29 5.64
N THR A 135 4.49 -6.71 4.52
CA THR A 135 5.13 -7.42 3.40
C THR A 135 6.66 -7.34 3.46
N THR A 136 7.20 -6.57 4.40
CA THR A 136 8.64 -6.42 4.63
C THR A 136 9.21 -7.58 5.44
N SER A 137 10.52 -7.80 5.35
CA SER A 137 11.19 -8.86 6.11
C SER A 137 11.14 -8.60 7.62
N ALA A 138 11.18 -9.68 8.42
CA ALA A 138 11.27 -9.58 9.88
C ALA A 138 12.51 -8.77 10.34
N ALA A 139 13.63 -8.88 9.60
CA ALA A 139 14.83 -8.10 9.87
C ALA A 139 14.58 -6.59 9.70
N THR A 140 13.85 -6.18 8.66
CA THR A 140 13.47 -4.77 8.45
C THR A 140 12.62 -4.23 9.60
N LEU A 141 11.71 -5.04 10.14
CA LEU A 141 10.90 -4.66 11.30
C LEU A 141 11.76 -4.42 12.55
N ILE A 142 12.69 -5.34 12.85
CA ILE A 142 13.61 -5.21 13.99
C ILE A 142 14.52 -3.98 13.81
N ALA A 143 15.05 -3.76 12.60
CA ALA A 143 15.87 -2.60 12.30
C ALA A 143 15.09 -1.28 12.48
N ARG A 144 13.85 -1.20 11.96
CA ARG A 144 12.99 -0.01 12.10
C ARG A 144 12.68 0.31 13.56
N THR A 145 12.30 -0.70 14.35
CA THR A 145 12.01 -0.51 15.78
C THR A 145 13.25 -0.08 16.57
N THR A 146 14.41 -0.64 16.24
CA THR A 146 15.69 -0.25 16.85
C THR A 146 16.06 1.18 16.47
N LEU A 147 15.96 1.56 15.20
CA LEU A 147 16.22 2.94 14.75
C LEU A 147 15.28 3.95 15.42
N ALA A 148 14.00 3.61 15.60
CA ALA A 148 13.06 4.47 16.31
C ALA A 148 13.47 4.68 17.77
N LYS A 149 13.91 3.62 18.47
CA LYS A 149 14.43 3.72 19.85
C LYS A 149 15.69 4.59 19.91
N LEU A 150 16.67 4.31 19.05
CA LEU A 150 17.91 5.09 18.99
C LEU A 150 17.65 6.57 18.70
N LYS A 151 16.66 6.89 17.86
CA LYS A 151 16.23 8.27 17.60
C LYS A 151 15.61 8.92 18.85
N LEU A 152 14.74 8.21 19.57
CA LEU A 152 14.13 8.71 20.81
C LEU A 152 15.18 8.96 21.90
N GLU A 153 16.22 8.14 21.95
CA GLU A 153 17.36 8.29 22.86
C GLU A 153 18.37 9.36 22.39
N GLY A 154 18.14 10.01 21.24
CA GLY A 154 19.02 11.03 20.70
C GLY A 154 20.34 10.50 20.12
N LEU A 155 20.46 9.17 19.94
CA LEU A 155 21.68 8.51 19.48
C LEU A 155 21.86 8.52 17.96
N VAL A 156 20.78 8.78 17.20
CA VAL A 156 20.81 8.87 15.73
C VAL A 156 19.99 10.07 15.26
N SER A 157 20.59 10.93 14.44
CA SER A 157 19.86 11.93 13.65
C SER A 157 19.55 11.37 12.26
N LEU A 158 18.28 11.40 11.87
CA LEU A 158 17.82 11.01 10.53
C LEU A 158 17.83 12.21 9.55
N GLU A 159 18.27 13.38 9.99
CA GLU A 159 18.46 14.55 9.14
C GLU A 159 19.84 14.50 8.47
N GLY A 160 19.95 13.67 7.43
CA GLY A 160 21.16 13.57 6.62
C GLY A 160 20.82 13.56 5.14
N LYS A 161 21.16 14.63 4.41
CA LYS A 161 21.21 14.56 2.94
C LYS A 161 22.30 13.56 2.56
N PHE A 162 21.92 12.36 2.16
CA PHE A 162 22.85 11.39 1.59
C PHE A 162 23.44 11.96 0.29
N ARG A 163 24.59 12.64 0.41
CA ARG A 163 25.41 13.02 -0.73
C ARG A 163 26.21 11.79 -1.13
N TRP A 164 25.73 11.06 -2.13
CA TRP A 164 26.60 10.17 -2.89
C TRP A 164 27.70 11.03 -3.52
N LYS A 165 28.89 11.04 -2.91
CA LYS A 165 30.09 11.49 -3.62
C LYS A 165 30.38 10.42 -4.66
N GLN A 166 29.98 10.65 -5.90
CA GLN A 166 30.63 9.97 -7.02
C GLN A 166 32.10 10.40 -6.98
N SER A 167 32.98 9.47 -6.60
CA SER A 167 34.41 9.67 -6.74
C SER A 167 34.72 9.57 -8.23
N ALA A 168 34.96 10.71 -8.88
CA ALA A 168 35.45 10.72 -10.26
C ALA A 168 36.81 10.02 -10.30
N ALA A 169 36.83 8.82 -10.90
CA ALA A 169 38.08 8.16 -11.24
C ALA A 169 38.78 9.00 -12.32
N LYS A 170 39.84 9.70 -11.94
CA LYS A 170 40.83 10.22 -12.89
C LYS A 170 41.60 9.03 -13.46
N GLY A 171 41.30 8.67 -14.71
CA GLY A 171 42.16 7.92 -15.61
C GLY A 171 41.78 8.40 -17.01
N GLY A 172 42.66 9.05 -17.76
CA GLY A 172 43.88 8.46 -18.30
C GLY A 172 43.56 8.00 -19.71
N ALA A 173 44.13 8.68 -20.70
CA ALA A 173 43.80 8.62 -22.12
C ALA A 173 43.76 7.21 -22.74
N GLY A 174 42.89 7.04 -23.75
CA GLY A 174 42.91 5.87 -24.63
C GLY A 174 41.74 5.89 -25.61
N GLY A 175 42.00 6.23 -26.87
CA GLY A 175 41.01 6.21 -27.95
C GLY A 175 40.54 4.79 -28.27
N GLY A 176 39.26 4.67 -28.66
CA GLY A 176 38.67 3.41 -29.10
C GLY A 176 37.20 3.58 -29.41
N ASN A 177 36.87 3.64 -30.70
CA ASN A 177 35.51 3.73 -31.23
C ASN A 177 34.87 2.33 -31.23
N CYS A 178 33.70 2.14 -30.61
CA CYS A 178 32.79 1.00 -30.86
C CYS A 178 31.37 1.26 -30.30
N PRO A 179 30.33 0.62 -30.87
CA PRO A 179 29.12 1.32 -31.29
C PRO A 179 27.90 1.15 -30.38
N SER A 180 27.02 2.13 -30.49
CA SER A 180 25.72 2.28 -29.84
C SER A 180 24.84 1.03 -29.99
N HIS A 181 24.62 0.30 -28.90
CA HIS A 181 23.52 -0.66 -28.82
C HIS A 181 22.24 0.08 -28.42
N LYS A 182 21.35 0.24 -29.40
CA LYS A 182 19.95 0.59 -29.17
C LYS A 182 19.25 -0.62 -28.56
N ILE A 183 18.71 -0.48 -27.36
CA ILE A 183 17.69 -1.39 -26.85
C ILE A 183 16.34 -0.86 -27.34
N HIS A 184 15.64 -1.65 -28.16
CA HIS A 184 14.23 -1.46 -28.44
C HIS A 184 13.42 -2.25 -27.39
N VAL A 185 12.23 -1.70 -27.10
CA VAL A 185 11.17 -2.10 -26.15
C VAL A 185 11.10 -3.59 -25.84
#